data_AF-A0A6F8UQI7-F1
#
_entry.id   AF-A0A6F8UQI7-F1
#
_cell.length_a   1.000
_cell.length_b   1.000
_cell.length_c   1.000
_cell.angle_alpha   90.00
_cell.angle_beta   90.00
_cell.angle_gamma   90.00
#
_symmetry.space_group_name_H-M   'P 1'
#
loop_
_entity.id
_entity.type
_entity.pdbx_description
1 polymer ?
#
loop_
_entity_poly.entity_id
_entity_poly.type
_entity_poly.pdbx_seq_one_letter_code
_entity_poly.pdbx_strand_id
1 'polypeptide(L)'
;MTAAFTIRLDDEMLAKLDALAADTDRSRNWIAAKAIQDYVELNAWQIAKIKEGIAQADRGEFATEEELDAIEAELQARIDAAR
;
A
#
# COMPACT_ATOMS: atom_id res chain seq x y z
N MET A 1 -5.89 15.36 -16.69
CA MET A 1 -6.17 14.71 -18.00
C MET A 1 -6.38 13.23 -17.76
N THR A 2 -7.35 12.61 -18.44
CA THR A 2 -7.57 11.15 -18.40
C THR A 2 -7.12 10.54 -19.72
N ALA A 3 -6.43 9.40 -19.66
CA ALA A 3 -6.02 8.62 -20.83
C ALA A 3 -6.77 7.28 -20.83
N ALA A 4 -7.13 6.80 -22.03
CA ALA A 4 -7.73 5.49 -22.19
C ALA A 4 -6.64 4.45 -22.50
N PHE A 5 -6.78 3.26 -21.94
CA PHE A 5 -5.97 2.09 -22.25
C PHE A 5 -6.84 0.84 -22.17
N THR A 6 -6.41 -0.23 -22.83
CA THR A 6 -7.16 -1.49 -22.87
C THR A 6 -6.56 -2.51 -21.91
N ILE A 7 -7.39 -3.09 -21.04
CA ILE A 7 -7.03 -4.24 -20.20
C ILE A 7 -7.55 -5.53 -20.81
N ARG A 8 -6.81 -6.62 -20.63
CA ARG A 8 -7.26 -7.97 -20.98
C ARG A 8 -7.58 -8.70 -19.69
N LEU A 9 -8.78 -9.23 -19.60
CA LEU A 9 -9.26 -10.09 -18.52
C LEU A 9 -9.68 -11.41 -19.16
N ASP A 10 -9.50 -12.51 -18.45
CA ASP A 10 -10.17 -13.76 -18.81
C ASP A 10 -11.68 -13.65 -18.52
N ASP A 11 -12.45 -14.59 -19.07
CA ASP A 11 -13.92 -14.59 -18.96
C ASP A 11 -14.38 -14.69 -17.50
N GLU A 12 -13.66 -15.44 -16.67
CA GLU A 12 -13.99 -15.60 -15.25
C GLU A 12 -13.85 -14.27 -14.49
N MET A 13 -12.75 -13.56 -14.70
CA MET A 13 -12.49 -12.27 -14.05
C MET A 13 -13.42 -11.18 -14.56
N LEU A 14 -13.75 -11.19 -15.86
CA LEU A 14 -14.75 -10.27 -16.42
C LEU A 14 -16.12 -10.49 -15.76
N ALA A 15 -16.55 -11.75 -15.59
CA ALA A 15 -17.80 -12.06 -14.91
C ALA A 15 -17.81 -11.61 -13.44
N LYS A 16 -16.69 -11.76 -12.71
CA LYS A 16 -16.55 -11.25 -11.33
C LYS A 16 -16.63 -9.72 -11.27
N LEU A 17 -15.98 -9.02 -12.21
CA LEU A 17 -16.04 -7.57 -12.31
C LEU A 17 -17.46 -7.07 -12.61
N ASP A 18 -18.21 -7.81 -13.43
CA ASP A 18 -19.61 -7.51 -13.77
C ASP A 18 -20.54 -7.62 -12.56
N ALA A 19 -20.42 -8.70 -11.80
CA ALA A 19 -21.18 -8.88 -10.57
C ALA A 19 -20.86 -7.77 -9.56
N LEU A 20 -19.58 -7.46 -9.35
CA LEU A 20 -19.16 -6.40 -8.44
C LEU A 20 -19.68 -5.02 -8.87
N ALA A 21 -19.65 -4.73 -10.18
CA ALA A 21 -20.20 -3.50 -10.75
C ALA A 21 -21.69 -3.36 -10.46
N ALA A 22 -22.46 -4.44 -10.67
CA ALA A 22 -23.90 -4.47 -10.40
C ALA A 22 -24.22 -4.29 -8.91
N ASP A 23 -23.54 -5.04 -8.03
CA ASP A 23 -23.80 -5.03 -6.58
C ASP A 23 -23.43 -3.70 -5.91
N THR A 24 -22.49 -2.94 -6.51
CA THR A 24 -22.00 -1.67 -5.97
C THR A 24 -22.58 -0.42 -6.63
N ASP A 25 -23.43 -0.59 -7.66
CA ASP A 25 -23.95 0.48 -8.51
C ASP A 25 -22.82 1.35 -9.12
N ARG A 26 -21.79 0.68 -9.66
CA ARG A 26 -20.62 1.32 -10.27
C ARG A 26 -20.35 0.76 -11.66
N SER A 27 -19.75 1.58 -12.52
CA SER A 27 -19.29 1.08 -13.83
C SER A 27 -18.00 0.27 -13.68
N ARG A 28 -17.79 -0.69 -14.60
CA ARG A 28 -16.53 -1.45 -14.72
C ARG A 28 -15.31 -0.52 -14.76
N ASN A 29 -15.41 0.56 -15.53
CA ASN A 29 -14.35 1.55 -15.67
C ASN A 29 -14.05 2.26 -14.35
N TRP A 30 -15.07 2.59 -13.56
CA TRP A 30 -14.87 3.20 -12.25
C TRP A 30 -14.13 2.24 -11.31
N ILE A 31 -14.55 0.98 -11.25
CA ILE A 31 -13.90 -0.04 -10.39
C ILE A 31 -12.45 -0.26 -10.84
N ALA A 32 -12.22 -0.45 -12.14
CA ALA A 32 -10.88 -0.66 -12.68
C ALA A 32 -9.95 0.54 -12.40
N ALA A 33 -10.43 1.76 -12.64
CA ALA A 33 -9.67 2.97 -12.35
C ALA A 33 -9.36 3.10 -10.86
N LYS A 34 -10.34 2.81 -9.98
CA LYS A 34 -10.15 2.86 -8.53
C LYS A 34 -9.14 1.83 -8.06
N ALA A 35 -9.25 0.58 -8.52
CA ALA A 35 -8.32 -0.49 -8.17
C ALA A 35 -6.88 -0.18 -8.61
N ILE A 36 -6.71 0.40 -9.81
CA ILE A 36 -5.40 0.81 -10.33
C ILE A 36 -4.84 1.97 -9.50
N GLN A 37 -5.66 2.97 -9.19
CA GLN A 37 -5.24 4.10 -8.35
C GLN A 37 -4.75 3.60 -6.99
N ASP A 38 -5.54 2.78 -6.30
CA ASP A 38 -5.20 2.25 -4.97
C ASP A 38 -3.92 1.41 -5.02
N TYR A 39 -3.76 0.58 -6.06
CA TYR A 39 -2.56 -0.21 -6.26
C TYR A 39 -1.33 0.66 -6.50
N VAL A 40 -1.43 1.66 -7.38
CA VAL A 40 -0.31 2.56 -7.70
C VAL A 40 0.08 3.40 -6.49
N GLU A 41 -0.87 3.99 -5.78
CA GLU A 41 -0.62 4.82 -4.60
C GLU A 41 0.08 4.03 -3.49
N LEU A 42 -0.42 2.83 -3.17
CA LEU A 42 0.17 1.96 -2.17
C LEU A 42 1.62 1.60 -2.52
N ASN A 43 1.85 1.10 -3.74
CA ASN A 43 3.17 0.64 -4.15
C ASN A 43 4.15 1.81 -4.31
N ALA A 44 3.72 2.96 -4.83
CA ALA A 44 4.56 4.14 -4.96
C ALA A 44 5.02 4.64 -3.59
N TRP A 45 4.12 4.70 -2.60
CA TRP A 45 4.48 5.05 -1.23
C TRP A 45 5.47 4.06 -0.62
N GLN A 46 5.22 2.75 -0.74
CA GLN A 46 6.13 1.72 -0.22
C GLN A 46 7.53 1.83 -0.85
N ILE A 47 7.60 1.95 -2.17
CA ILE A 47 8.87 2.09 -2.89
C ILE A 47 9.59 3.36 -2.45
N ALA A 48 8.88 4.48 -2.29
CA ALA A 48 9.47 5.72 -1.81
C ALA A 48 10.08 5.56 -0.41
N LYS A 49 9.36 4.90 0.52
CA LYS A 49 9.85 4.65 1.88
C LYS A 49 11.05 3.71 1.93
N ILE A 50 11.07 2.67 1.11
CA ILE A 50 12.23 1.78 1.00
C ILE A 50 13.44 2.56 0.48
N LYS A 51 13.27 3.36 -0.58
CA LYS A 51 14.36 4.17 -1.14
C LYS A 51 14.88 5.21 -0.14
N GLU A 52 13.98 5.84 0.61
CA GLU A 52 14.33 6.77 1.68
C GLU A 52 15.17 6.07 2.76
N GLY A 53 14.73 4.91 3.25
CA GLY A 53 15.46 4.13 4.26
C GLY A 53 16.83 3.65 3.79
N ILE A 54 16.95 3.20 2.53
CA ILE A 54 18.24 2.86 1.93
C ILE A 54 19.16 4.09 1.91
N ALA A 55 18.65 5.25 1.46
CA ALA A 55 19.46 6.46 1.42
C ALA A 55 19.88 6.95 2.82
N GLN A 56 19.05 6.76 3.85
CA GLN A 56 19.40 7.04 5.25
C GLN A 56 20.51 6.10 5.73
N ALA A 57 20.37 4.80 5.49
CA ALA A 57 21.38 3.79 5.80
C ALA A 57 22.73 4.07 5.10
N ASP A 58 22.71 4.46 3.82
CA ASP A 58 23.91 4.83 3.06
C ASP A 58 24.61 6.08 3.65
N ARG A 59 23.85 6.96 4.34
CA ARG A 59 24.40 8.11 5.09
C ARG A 59 24.80 7.75 6.54
N GLY A 60 24.61 6.50 6.96
CA GLY A 60 24.89 6.05 8.32
C GLY A 60 23.87 6.54 9.35
N GLU A 61 22.69 6.98 8.94
CA GLU A 61 21.60 7.44 9.81
C GLU A 61 20.85 6.24 10.43
N PHE A 62 21.57 5.47 11.23
CA PHE A 62 21.01 4.42 12.08
C PHE A 62 20.73 4.95 13.47
N ALA A 63 19.80 4.32 14.17
CA ALA A 63 19.56 4.59 15.57
C ALA A 63 20.81 4.28 16.41
N THR A 64 21.07 5.10 17.44
CA THR A 64 22.08 4.79 18.45
C THR A 64 21.61 3.66 19.37
N GLU A 65 22.52 3.10 20.17
CA GLU A 65 22.16 2.10 21.19
C GLU A 65 21.13 2.67 22.18
N GLU A 66 21.28 3.92 22.62
CA GLU A 66 20.32 4.55 23.54
C GLU A 66 18.94 4.75 22.91
N GLU A 67 18.88 5.07 21.61
CA GLU A 67 17.62 5.21 20.87
C GLU A 67 16.93 3.84 20.70
N LEU A 68 17.71 2.78 20.46
CA LEU A 68 17.18 1.41 20.39
C LEU A 68 16.61 0.96 21.73
N ASP A 69 17.31 1.20 22.85
CA ASP A 69 16.84 0.87 24.19
C ASP A 69 15.51 1.59 24.51
N ALA A 70 15.39 2.85 24.11
CA ALA A 70 14.16 3.64 24.29
C ALA A 70 12.99 3.07 23.47
N ILE A 71 13.24 2.68 22.20
CA ILE A 71 12.24 2.04 21.34
C ILE A 71 11.78 0.70 21.94
N GLU A 72 12.71 -0.11 22.44
CA GLU A 72 12.38 -1.40 23.07
C GLU A 72 11.49 -1.21 24.31
N ALA A 73 11.84 -0.26 25.19
CA ALA A 73 11.04 0.05 26.36
C ALA A 73 9.62 0.52 26.01
N GLU A 74 9.48 1.35 24.97
CA GLU A 74 8.17 1.79 24.48
C GLU A 74 7.33 0.62 23.96
N LEU A 75 7.92 -0.24 23.12
CA LEU A 75 7.24 -1.40 22.57
C LEU A 75 6.80 -2.38 23.67
N GLN A 76 7.65 -2.62 24.66
CA GLN A 76 7.34 -3.49 25.79
C GLN A 76 6.16 -2.95 26.61
N ALA A 77 6.14 -1.65 26.92
CA ALA A 77 5.02 -1.02 27.63
C ALA A 77 3.70 -1.14 26.85
N ARG A 78 3.73 -1.00 25.53
CA ARG A 78 2.54 -1.17 24.67
C ARG A 78 2.03 -2.61 24.65
N ILE A 79 2.93 -3.59 24.63
CA ILE A 79 2.57 -5.01 24.70
C ILE A 79 1.91 -5.32 26.05
N ASP A 80 2.48 -4.83 27.15
CA ASP A 80 1.95 -5.08 28.49
C ASP A 80 0.61 -4.38 28.72
N ALA A 81 0.41 -3.17 28.16
CA ALA A 81 -0.87 -2.47 28.22
C ALA A 81 -1.99 -3.12 27.40
N ALA A 82 -1.65 -3.97 26.43
CA ALA A 82 -2.60 -4.68 25.58
C ALA A 82 -3.00 -6.07 26.12
N ARG A 83 -2.39 -6.51 27.22
CA ARG A 83 -2.73 -7.75 27.94
C ARG A 83 -3.72 -7.50 29.06
#